data_AF-A0A9E5NAJ5-F1
#
_entry.id   AF-A0A9E5NAJ5-F1
#
_cell.length_a   1.000
_cell.length_b   1.000
_cell.length_c   1.000
_cell.angle_alpha   90.00
_cell.angle_beta   90.00
_cell.angle_gamma   90.00
#
_symmetry.space_group_name_H-M   'P 1'
#
loop_
_entity.id
_entity.type
_entity.pdbx_description
1 polymer ?
#
loop_
_entity_poly.entity_id
_entity_poly.type
_entity_poly.pdbx_seq_one_letter_code
_entity_poly.pdbx_strand_id
1 'polypeptide(L)'
;GVNNVVLLGMGGSSLGAVTIDAVFPRVAGFPNLYVLDTTVPGAVAGLTRRIEVEKTLFLVSSKSGTTAEVMALFRYFWGLVH
;
A
#
# COMPACT_ATOMS: atom_id res chain seq x y z
N GLY A 1 -11.88 -13.30 2.44
CA GLY A 1 -10.44 -13.50 2.20
C GLY A 1 -9.84 -12.22 1.65
N VAL A 2 -8.53 -12.02 1.81
CA VAL A 2 -7.81 -10.84 1.30
C VAL A 2 -7.51 -11.02 -0.19
N ASN A 3 -7.79 -10.01 -1.01
CA ASN A 3 -7.48 -10.00 -2.45
C ASN A 3 -6.42 -8.96 -2.84
N ASN A 4 -6.16 -7.98 -1.97
CA ASN A 4 -5.17 -6.93 -2.19
C ASN A 4 -4.28 -6.75 -0.96
N VAL A 5 -3.01 -6.43 -1.19
CA VAL A 5 -2.06 -5.98 -0.18
C VAL A 5 -1.54 -4.62 -0.63
N VAL A 6 -1.67 -3.60 0.21
CA VAL A 6 -1.19 -2.24 -0.05
C VAL A 6 -0.07 -1.90 0.92
N LEU A 7 1.13 -1.70 0.40
CA LEU A 7 2.27 -1.20 1.17
C LEU A 7 2.27 0.33 1.16
N LEU A 8 2.09 0.92 2.34
CA LEU A 8 2.22 2.35 2.61
C LEU A 8 3.64 2.59 3.13
N GLY A 9 4.51 3.13 2.28
CA GLY A 9 5.91 3.32 2.64
C GLY A 9 6.64 4.13 1.57
N MET A 10 7.63 4.91 1.98
CA MET A 10 8.41 5.76 1.07
C MET A 10 9.89 5.43 1.10
N GLY A 11 10.56 5.62 -0.04
CA GLY A 11 12.00 5.41 -0.21
C GLY A 11 12.41 3.98 0.16
N GLY A 12 13.39 3.84 1.06
CA GLY A 12 13.87 2.53 1.50
C GLY A 12 12.81 1.62 2.13
N SER A 13 11.67 2.17 2.57
CA SER A 13 10.57 1.42 3.17
C SER A 13 9.63 0.78 2.13
N SER A 14 9.80 1.09 0.83
CA SER A 14 9.03 0.55 -0.29
C SER A 14 9.87 -0.10 -1.38
N LEU A 15 11.09 0.40 -1.64
CA LEU A 15 11.92 -0.05 -2.76
C LEU A 15 12.19 -1.55 -2.77
N GLY A 16 12.45 -2.17 -1.61
CA GLY A 16 12.67 -3.62 -1.53
C GLY A 16 11.45 -4.42 -2.00
N ALA A 17 10.23 -3.98 -1.66
CA ALA A 17 9.00 -4.63 -2.10
C ALA A 17 8.76 -4.45 -3.60
N VAL A 18 9.05 -3.26 -4.15
CA VAL A 18 8.99 -3.00 -5.59
C VAL A 18 9.97 -3.89 -6.36
N THR A 19 11.19 -4.04 -5.86
CA THR A 19 12.18 -4.94 -6.49
C THR A 19 11.72 -6.40 -6.47
N ILE A 20 11.16 -6.88 -5.36
CA ILE A 20 10.64 -8.24 -5.26
C ILE A 20 9.48 -8.45 -6.24
N ASP A 21 8.50 -7.53 -6.31
CA ASP A 21 7.35 -7.62 -7.25
C ASP A 21 7.80 -7.59 -8.72
N ALA A 22 8.89 -6.88 -9.03
CA ALA A 22 9.44 -6.81 -10.37
C ALA A 22 10.22 -8.07 -10.80
N VAL A 23 10.80 -8.81 -9.84
CA VAL A 23 11.67 -9.96 -10.11
C VAL A 23 10.90 -11.29 -10.07
N PHE A 24 9.92 -11.42 -9.17
CA PHE A 24 9.17 -12.65 -9.00
C PHE A 24 7.83 -12.60 -9.74
N PRO A 25 7.45 -13.68 -10.45
CA PRO A 25 6.16 -13.72 -11.13
C PRO A 25 5.02 -13.78 -10.11
N ARG A 26 3.88 -13.19 -10.48
CA ARG A 26 2.65 -13.33 -9.69
C ARG A 26 2.14 -14.77 -9.74
N VAL A 27 1.79 -15.30 -8.57
CA VAL A 27 1.22 -16.64 -8.44
C VAL A 27 -0.30 -16.54 -8.43
N ALA A 28 -0.97 -17.33 -9.28
CA ALA A 28 -2.43 -17.37 -9.32
C ALA A 28 -3.01 -17.76 -7.95
N GLY A 29 -4.09 -17.10 -7.55
CA GLY A 29 -4.74 -17.32 -6.25
C GLY A 29 -4.15 -16.53 -5.07
N PHE A 30 -3.07 -15.78 -5.27
CA PHE A 30 -2.53 -14.87 -4.26
C PHE A 30 -3.02 -13.42 -4.44
N PRO A 31 -3.02 -12.61 -3.37
CA PRO A 31 -3.42 -11.20 -3.45
C PRO A 31 -2.57 -10.36 -4.40
N ASN A 32 -3.15 -9.30 -4.96
CA ASN A 32 -2.40 -8.29 -5.69
C ASN A 32 -1.59 -7.42 -4.74
N LEU A 33 -0.30 -7.21 -5.03
CA LEU A 33 0.51 -6.20 -4.35
C LEU A 33 0.38 -4.84 -5.03
N TYR A 34 0.20 -3.81 -4.20
CA TYR A 34 0.28 -2.40 -4.56
C TYR A 34 1.25 -1.69 -3.62
N VAL A 35 2.05 -0.78 -4.16
CA VAL A 35 2.93 0.09 -3.39
C VAL A 35 2.44 1.52 -3.56
N LEU A 36 2.16 2.20 -2.44
CA LEU A 36 1.78 3.60 -2.42
C LEU A 36 2.85 4.39 -1.65
N ASP A 37 3.75 5.00 -2.41
CA ASP A 37 4.91 5.75 -1.94
C ASP A 37 4.78 7.25 -2.22
N THR A 38 3.55 7.72 -2.47
CA THR A 38 3.25 9.12 -2.79
C THR A 38 1.98 9.59 -2.11
N THR A 39 1.94 10.87 -1.76
CA THR A 39 0.75 11.57 -1.23
C THR A 39 0.02 12.38 -2.30
N VAL A 40 0.41 12.25 -3.57
CA VAL A 40 -0.27 12.94 -4.69
C VAL A 40 -1.75 12.51 -4.72
N PRO A 41 -2.72 13.44 -4.57
CA PRO A 41 -4.14 13.08 -4.41
C PRO A 41 -4.69 12.20 -5.54
N GLY A 42 -4.25 12.43 -6.77
CA GLY A 42 -4.68 11.61 -7.93
C GLY A 42 -4.23 10.16 -7.84
N ALA A 43 -3.02 9.91 -7.33
CA ALA A 43 -2.48 8.56 -7.16
C ALA A 43 -3.21 7.82 -6.02
N VAL A 44 -3.40 8.50 -4.88
CA VAL A 44 -4.15 7.95 -3.74
C VAL A 44 -5.57 7.60 -4.17
N ALA A 45 -6.29 8.54 -4.78
CA ALA A 45 -7.67 8.31 -5.23
C ALA A 45 -7.74 7.24 -6.34
N GLY A 46 -6.75 7.18 -7.21
CA GLY A 46 -6.62 6.13 -8.23
C GLY A 46 -6.51 4.74 -7.63
N LEU A 47 -5.65 4.57 -6.62
CA LEU A 47 -5.54 3.31 -5.90
C LEU A 47 -6.81 2.98 -5.11
N THR A 48 -7.37 3.95 -4.39
CA THR A 48 -8.62 3.75 -3.62
C THR A 48 -9.76 3.24 -4.49
N ARG A 49 -9.91 3.73 -5.73
CA ARG A 49 -10.92 3.23 -6.68
C ARG A 49 -10.62 1.83 -7.25
N ARG A 50 -9.36 1.39 -7.20
CA ARG A 50 -8.91 0.12 -7.77
C ARG A 50 -9.06 -1.05 -6.80
N ILE A 51 -9.09 -0.80 -5.50
CA ILE A 51 -9.11 -1.81 -4.45
C ILE A 51 -10.49 -1.92 -3.79
N GLU A 52 -10.85 -3.13 -3.38
CA GLU A 52 -11.94 -3.35 -2.41
C GLU A 52 -11.36 -3.19 -1.00
N VAL A 53 -11.61 -2.04 -0.36
CA VAL A 53 -10.99 -1.69 0.93
C VAL A 53 -11.24 -2.76 2.00
N GLU A 54 -12.44 -3.33 2.07
CA GLU A 54 -12.82 -4.40 3.01
C GLU A 54 -12.06 -5.72 2.83
N LYS A 55 -11.49 -5.95 1.63
CA LYS A 55 -10.69 -7.14 1.30
C LYS A 55 -9.21 -6.82 1.13
N THR A 56 -8.77 -5.66 1.62
CA THR A 56 -7.40 -5.20 1.49
C THR A 56 -6.64 -5.26 2.81
N LEU A 57 -5.44 -5.85 2.79
CA LEU A 57 -4.47 -5.76 3.88
C LEU A 57 -3.57 -4.54 3.65
N PHE A 58 -3.49 -3.62 4.62
CA PHE A 58 -2.57 -2.49 4.58
C PHE A 58 -1.33 -2.78 5.41
N LEU A 59 -0.15 -2.65 4.80
CA LEU A 59 1.15 -2.75 5.46
C LEU A 59 1.73 -1.34 5.61
N VAL A 60 1.92 -0.88 6.85
CA VAL A 60 2.51 0.44 7.14
C VAL A 60 4.00 0.27 7.40
N SER A 61 4.83 0.76 6.49
CA SER A 61 6.28 0.61 6.52
C SER A 61 6.95 1.98 6.67
N SER A 62 7.45 2.26 7.87
CA SER A 62 8.23 3.47 8.17
C SER A 62 9.32 3.12 9.17
N LYS A 63 10.57 3.40 8.79
CA LYS A 63 11.73 3.20 9.68
C LYS A 63 11.58 3.93 11.02
N SER A 64 11.07 5.17 11.00
CA SER A 64 10.92 5.97 12.23
C SER A 64 9.57 5.75 12.93
N GLY A 65 8.63 5.05 12.27
CA GLY A 65 7.24 4.94 12.72
C GLY A 65 6.44 6.25 12.65
N THR A 66 7.05 7.33 12.16
CA THR A 66 6.53 8.70 12.28
C THR A 66 6.63 9.51 11.00
N THR A 67 7.05 8.90 9.89
CA THR A 67 7.10 9.56 8.57
C THR A 67 5.74 10.15 8.26
N ALA A 68 5.64 11.47 8.15
CA ALA A 68 4.38 12.21 8.14
C ALA A 68 3.47 11.76 7.00
N GLU A 69 4.05 11.53 5.83
CA GLU A 69 3.36 11.09 4.63
C GLU A 69 2.79 9.67 4.78
N VAL A 70 3.58 8.74 5.31
CA VAL A 70 3.13 7.36 5.58
C VAL A 70 2.01 7.38 6.62
N MET A 71 2.12 8.22 7.64
CA MET A 71 1.06 8.35 8.65
C MET A 71 -0.20 9.02 8.12
N ALA A 72 -0.08 9.97 7.19
CA ALA A 72 -1.22 10.57 6.50
C ALA A 72 -1.96 9.53 5.66
N LEU A 73 -1.23 8.70 4.92
CA LEU A 73 -1.82 7.59 4.16
C LEU A 73 -2.50 6.56 5.07
N PHE A 74 -1.84 6.17 6.17
CA PHE A 74 -2.43 5.27 7.17
C PHE A 74 -3.76 5.83 7.70
N ARG A 75 -3.77 7.07 8.17
CA ARG A 75 -4.98 7.71 8.71
C ARG A 75 -6.08 7.80 7.67
N TYR A 76 -5.73 8.09 6.41
CA TYR A 76 -6.68 8.13 5.31
C TYR A 76 -7.36 6.78 5.09
N PHE A 77 -6.60 5.69 4.93
CA PHE A 77 -7.19 4.36 4.72
C PHE A 77 -7.87 3.81 5.98
N TRP A 78 -7.37 4.16 7.17
CA TRP A 78 -7.98 3.77 8.44
C TRP A 78 -9.41 4.30 8.55
N GLY A 79 -9.62 5.57 8.22
CA GLY A 79 -10.95 6.22 8.24
C GLY A 79 -11.90 5.80 7.11
N LEU A 80 -11.44 5.01 6.14
CA LEU A 80 -12.32 4.36 5.16
C LEU A 80 -12.86 3.02 5.66
N VAL A 81 -12.23 2.44 6.68
CA VAL A 81 -12.59 1.14 7.27
C VAL A 81 -13.34 1.32 8.59
N HIS A 82 -12.98 2.34 9.38
CA HIS A 82 -13.52 2.65 10.70
C HIS A 82 -14.12 4.06 10.72
#